data_AF-A0A1I8IPH5-F1
#
_entry.id   AF-A0A1I8IPH5-F1
#
_cell.length_a   1.000
_cell.length_b   1.000
_cell.length_c   1.000
_cell.angle_alpha   90.00
_cell.angle_beta   90.00
_cell.angle_gamma   90.00
#
_symmetry.space_group_name_H-M   'P 1'
#
loop_
_entity.id
_entity.type
_entity.pdbx_description
1 polymer ?
#
loop_
_entity_poly.entity_id
_entity_poly.type
_entity_poly.pdbx_seq_one_letter_code
_entity_poly.pdbx_strand_id
1 'polypeptide(L)'
;MTPKLEDMDYVRFTSSCLFQSGNLVAQNLPSLVCARVLDAQPGQTVLDMCCAPGGKCLHLADLMQLQAIKLVKPGGFLVYSTCTTRPEENERQVSLALQMNWPNLKLVEQTPNLRPFGINQPDGSVGLVQKFDPEVPYDASDVTNACNYDTIGFFVAKFVVA
;
A
#
# COMPACT_ATOMS: atom_id res chain seq x y z
N MET A 1 -18.44 4.54 35.79
CA MET A 1 -17.95 5.19 34.55
C MET A 1 -16.44 5.16 34.58
N THR A 2 -15.86 4.09 34.06
CA THR A 2 -14.42 4.00 33.79
C THR A 2 -14.15 4.78 32.50
N PRO A 3 -13.15 5.68 32.45
CA PRO A 3 -12.76 6.29 31.18
C PRO A 3 -12.26 5.18 30.25
N LYS A 4 -12.65 5.21 28.98
CA LYS A 4 -12.03 4.37 27.96
C LYS A 4 -10.53 4.73 27.92
N LEU A 5 -9.65 3.73 27.99
CA LEU A 5 -8.20 3.90 28.02
C LEU A 5 -7.65 4.60 26.75
N GLU A 6 -8.43 4.67 25.67
CA GLU A 6 -7.98 5.05 24.32
C GLU A 6 -7.72 6.56 24.15
N ASP A 7 -8.38 7.44 24.93
CA ASP A 7 -8.29 8.89 24.71
C ASP A 7 -7.18 9.58 25.52
N MET A 8 -6.74 9.00 26.65
CA MET A 8 -5.78 9.64 27.56
C MET A 8 -4.31 9.44 27.16
N ASP A 9 -3.99 8.36 26.46
CA ASP A 9 -2.62 8.05 26.03
C ASP A 9 -2.24 8.77 24.72
N TYR A 10 -3.19 9.02 23.82
CA TYR A 10 -2.95 9.75 22.56
C TYR A 10 -2.60 11.22 22.79
N VAL A 11 -3.28 11.88 23.74
CA VAL A 11 -3.00 13.27 24.11
C VAL A 11 -1.61 13.39 24.75
N ARG A 12 -1.19 12.40 25.56
CA ARG A 12 0.18 12.35 26.15
C ARG A 12 1.26 12.07 25.11
N PHE A 13 0.97 11.25 24.10
CA PHE A 13 1.89 10.95 23.00
C PHE A 13 2.17 12.19 22.15
N THR A 14 1.11 12.87 21.69
CA THR A 14 1.24 14.06 20.83
C THR A 14 1.83 15.28 21.56
N SER A 15 1.74 15.31 22.89
CA SER A 15 2.39 16.35 23.72
C SER A 15 3.81 15.97 24.19
N SER A 16 4.31 14.78 23.85
CA SER A 16 5.66 14.36 24.21
C SER A 16 6.73 15.14 23.43
N CYS A 17 7.91 15.33 24.06
CA CYS A 17 9.03 15.99 23.41
C CYS A 17 9.50 15.26 22.15
N LEU A 18 9.39 13.92 22.11
CA LEU A 18 9.76 13.09 20.96
C LEU A 18 8.86 13.32 19.75
N PHE A 19 7.55 13.50 19.96
CA PHE A 19 6.62 13.81 18.88
C PHE A 19 6.81 15.26 18.38
N GLN A 20 6.92 16.22 19.31
CA GLN A 20 7.09 17.63 18.96
C GLN A 20 8.43 17.94 18.28
N SER A 21 9.48 17.22 18.63
CA SER A 21 10.79 17.33 17.98
C SER A 21 10.85 16.59 16.63
N GLY A 22 9.76 15.96 16.18
CA GLY A 22 9.70 15.20 14.93
C GLY A 22 10.41 13.85 14.96
N ASN A 23 10.81 13.36 16.13
CA ASN A 23 11.47 12.06 16.28
C ASN A 23 10.49 10.88 16.28
N LEU A 24 9.19 11.14 16.46
CA LEU A 24 8.11 10.16 16.35
C LEU A 24 6.97 10.73 15.50
N VAL A 25 6.40 9.89 14.64
CA VAL A 25 5.24 10.22 13.80
C VAL A 25 4.20 9.12 13.98
N ALA A 26 2.94 9.50 14.21
CA ALA A 26 1.84 8.55 14.23
C ALA A 26 1.59 8.07 12.78
N GLN A 27 1.74 6.77 12.55
CA GLN A 27 1.51 6.16 11.25
C GLN A 27 0.79 4.84 11.35
N ASN A 28 -0.07 4.59 10.36
CA ASN A 28 -0.78 3.33 10.21
C ASN A 28 0.18 2.28 9.66
N LEU A 29 0.02 1.03 10.10
CA LEU A 29 0.89 -0.08 9.68
C LEU A 29 0.94 -0.25 8.14
N PRO A 30 -0.17 -0.22 7.37
CA PRO A 30 -0.11 -0.38 5.92
C PRO A 30 0.71 0.71 5.21
N SER A 31 0.72 1.94 5.75
CA SER A 31 1.54 3.04 5.22
C SER A 31 3.04 2.77 5.38
N LEU A 32 3.44 2.18 6.51
CA LEU A 32 4.83 1.74 6.72
C LEU A 32 5.20 0.58 5.78
N VAL A 33 4.26 -0.34 5.54
CA VAL A 33 4.45 -1.45 4.62
C VAL A 33 4.74 -0.94 3.21
N CYS A 34 4.03 0.08 2.72
CA CYS A 34 4.33 0.67 1.40
C CYS A 34 5.79 1.10 1.25
N ALA A 35 6.31 1.84 2.23
CA ALA A 35 7.69 2.30 2.19
C ALA A 35 8.69 1.13 2.21
N ARG A 36 8.39 0.08 2.97
CA ARG A 36 9.20 -1.14 3.02
C ARG A 36 9.14 -1.95 1.73
N VAL A 37 7.95 -2.06 1.13
CA VAL A 37 7.73 -2.77 -0.14
C VAL A 37 8.44 -2.07 -1.30
N LEU A 38 8.50 -0.74 -1.30
CA LEU A 38 9.27 0.01 -2.29
C LEU A 38 10.78 -0.30 -2.20
N ASP A 39 11.30 -0.49 -0.97
CA ASP A 39 12.70 -0.84 -0.69
C ASP A 39 13.71 0.10 -1.36
N ALA A 40 13.44 1.41 -1.27
CA ALA A 40 14.28 2.44 -1.88
C ALA A 40 15.68 2.45 -1.25
N GLN A 41 16.71 2.32 -2.09
CA GLN A 41 18.11 2.33 -1.66
C GLN A 41 18.73 3.73 -1.76
N PRO A 42 19.73 4.06 -0.93
CA PRO A 42 20.48 5.31 -1.05
C PRO A 42 21.02 5.52 -2.47
N GLY A 43 20.79 6.70 -3.04
CA GLY A 43 21.18 7.05 -4.40
C GLY A 43 20.13 6.72 -5.48
N GLN A 44 19.02 6.07 -5.13
CA GLN A 44 17.88 5.90 -6.04
C GLN A 44 16.99 7.14 -6.05
N THR A 45 16.35 7.39 -7.20
CA THR A 45 15.36 8.45 -7.34
C THR A 45 13.99 7.89 -6.97
N VAL A 46 13.35 8.48 -5.96
CA VAL A 46 11.98 8.15 -5.57
C VAL A 46 11.07 9.29 -6.00
N LEU A 47 9.96 8.94 -6.66
CA LEU A 47 8.90 9.86 -7.05
C LEU A 47 7.61 9.44 -6.36
N ASP A 48 6.99 10.36 -5.63
CA ASP A 48 5.67 10.18 -5.05
C ASP A 48 4.64 10.99 -5.86
N MET A 49 3.71 10.29 -6.51
CA MET A 49 2.68 10.86 -7.38
C MET A 49 1.30 10.66 -6.74
N CYS A 50 1.07 11.31 -5.60
CA CYS A 50 -0.19 11.24 -4.87
C CYS A 50 -1.39 11.79 -5.69
N CYS A 51 -2.46 10.99 -5.87
CA CYS A 51 -3.82 11.46 -6.17
C CYS A 51 -4.63 11.32 -4.86
N ALA A 52 -5.07 12.43 -4.27
CA ALA A 52 -6.00 12.41 -3.13
C ALA A 52 -7.36 11.79 -3.55
N PRO A 53 -8.11 11.10 -2.67
CA PRO A 53 -9.20 10.21 -3.10
C PRO A 53 -10.41 10.95 -3.69
N GLY A 54 -11.03 10.34 -4.71
CA GLY A 54 -12.31 10.75 -5.30
C GLY A 54 -12.64 9.96 -6.58
N GLY A 55 -13.91 9.73 -6.88
CA GLY A 55 -14.34 8.97 -8.07
C GLY A 55 -13.91 9.55 -9.43
N LYS A 56 -13.38 10.78 -9.46
CA LYS A 56 -12.72 11.40 -10.63
C LYS A 56 -11.23 11.09 -10.70
N CYS A 57 -10.58 10.83 -9.56
CA CYS A 57 -9.21 10.32 -9.51
C CYS A 57 -9.12 8.91 -10.09
N LEU A 58 -10.17 8.09 -10.19
CA LEU A 58 -10.06 6.80 -10.90
C LEU A 58 -9.73 7.00 -12.38
N HIS A 59 -10.41 7.94 -13.04
CA HIS A 59 -10.16 8.25 -14.45
C HIS A 59 -8.81 8.96 -14.67
N LEU A 60 -8.42 9.83 -13.72
CA LEU A 60 -7.09 10.42 -13.73
C LEU A 60 -6.01 9.42 -13.29
N ALA A 61 -6.30 8.44 -12.45
CA ALA A 61 -5.36 7.42 -11.98
C ALA A 61 -5.03 6.49 -13.12
N ASP A 62 -5.99 6.12 -13.97
CA ASP A 62 -5.68 5.45 -15.24
C ASP A 62 -4.64 6.27 -16.02
N LEU A 63 -4.86 7.58 -16.19
CA LEU A 63 -3.92 8.46 -16.90
C LEU A 63 -2.60 8.70 -16.16
N MET A 64 -2.62 8.84 -14.84
CA MET A 64 -1.48 9.17 -13.98
C MET A 64 -0.63 7.92 -13.74
N GLN A 65 -1.22 6.74 -13.63
CA GLN A 65 -0.53 5.46 -13.60
C GLN A 65 0.19 5.24 -14.94
N LEU A 66 -0.45 5.58 -16.07
CA LEU A 66 0.20 5.58 -17.38
C LEU A 66 1.36 6.59 -17.49
N GLN A 67 1.28 7.76 -16.84
CA GLN A 67 2.41 8.69 -16.79
C GLN A 67 3.49 8.22 -15.81
N ALA A 68 3.11 7.68 -14.66
CA ALA A 68 4.03 7.16 -13.65
C ALA A 68 4.91 6.05 -14.23
N ILE A 69 4.32 5.11 -14.99
CA ILE A 69 5.07 4.03 -15.65
C ILE A 69 6.13 4.60 -16.61
N LYS A 70 5.83 5.68 -17.35
CA LYS A 70 6.80 6.33 -18.27
C LYS A 70 7.95 7.03 -17.56
N LEU A 71 7.75 7.43 -16.30
CA LEU A 71 8.76 8.12 -15.49
C LEU A 71 9.72 7.13 -14.80
N VAL A 72 9.33 5.86 -14.70
CA VAL A 72 10.17 4.81 -14.12
C VAL A 72 11.18 4.34 -15.17
N LYS A 73 12.45 4.32 -14.79
CA LYS A 73 13.53 3.79 -15.64
C LYS A 73 13.34 2.28 -15.86
N PRO A 74 13.74 1.72 -17.01
CA PRO A 74 13.82 0.27 -17.17
C PRO A 74 14.64 -0.39 -16.06
N GLY A 75 14.16 -1.50 -15.53
CA GLY A 75 14.61 -2.17 -14.30
C GLY A 75 14.10 -1.56 -12.99
N GLY A 76 13.35 -0.45 -13.04
CA GLY A 76 12.85 0.25 -11.86
C GLY A 76 11.56 -0.33 -11.29
N PHE A 77 11.23 0.06 -10.05
CA PHE A 77 10.01 -0.35 -9.37
C PHE A 77 8.96 0.76 -9.33
N LEU A 78 7.70 0.34 -9.48
CA LEU A 78 6.52 1.17 -9.24
C LEU A 78 5.70 0.52 -8.13
N VAL A 79 5.39 1.28 -7.09
CA VAL A 79 4.46 0.85 -6.04
C VAL A 79 3.18 1.66 -6.17
N TYR A 80 2.06 0.95 -6.27
CA TYR A 80 0.72 1.50 -6.26
C TYR A 80 0.07 1.19 -4.92
N SER A 81 -0.48 2.19 -4.26
CA SER A 81 -1.18 1.99 -2.99
C SER A 81 -2.32 2.96 -2.78
N THR A 82 -3.35 2.51 -2.07
CA THR A 82 -4.57 3.28 -1.78
C THR A 82 -5.08 2.96 -0.37
N CYS A 83 -5.85 3.88 0.21
CA CYS A 83 -6.53 3.72 1.50
C CYS A 83 -8.04 3.39 1.35
N THR A 84 -8.38 2.58 0.34
CA THR A 84 -9.75 2.15 0.04
C THR A 84 -9.79 0.62 -0.10
N THR A 85 -10.93 0.01 0.20
CA THR A 85 -11.18 -1.43 -0.03
C THR A 85 -11.87 -1.71 -1.37
N ARG A 86 -12.25 -0.64 -2.10
CA ARG A 86 -13.07 -0.72 -3.31
C ARG A 86 -12.32 -1.41 -4.46
N PRO A 87 -12.89 -2.49 -5.03
CA PRO A 87 -12.23 -3.22 -6.12
C PRO A 87 -11.96 -2.38 -7.38
N GLU A 88 -12.78 -1.37 -7.63
CA GLU A 88 -12.65 -0.48 -8.78
C GLU A 88 -11.38 0.35 -8.73
N GLU A 89 -10.95 0.72 -7.52
CA GLU A 89 -9.74 1.53 -7.27
C GLU A 89 -8.50 0.66 -7.09
N ASN A 90 -8.64 -0.66 -6.95
CA ASN A 90 -7.55 -1.55 -6.54
C ASN A 90 -7.28 -2.63 -7.59
N GLU A 91 -7.96 -3.77 -7.47
CA GLU A 91 -7.75 -4.95 -8.32
C GLU A 91 -8.02 -4.64 -9.80
N ARG A 92 -9.01 -3.79 -10.09
CA ARG A 92 -9.33 -3.35 -11.46
C ARG A 92 -8.20 -2.52 -12.07
N GLN A 93 -7.58 -1.63 -11.30
CA GLN A 93 -6.46 -0.80 -11.76
C GLN A 93 -5.24 -1.65 -12.08
N VAL A 94 -4.92 -2.61 -11.21
CA VAL A 94 -3.85 -3.58 -11.46
C VAL A 94 -4.13 -4.40 -12.73
N SER A 95 -5.36 -4.90 -12.88
CA SER A 95 -5.76 -5.69 -14.05
C SER A 95 -5.67 -4.89 -15.34
N LEU A 96 -6.10 -3.62 -15.31
CA LEU A 96 -6.02 -2.72 -16.46
C LEU A 96 -4.57 -2.41 -16.84
N ALA A 97 -3.71 -2.11 -15.86
CA ALA A 97 -2.30 -1.83 -16.09
C ALA A 97 -1.58 -3.01 -16.76
N LEU A 98 -1.90 -4.24 -16.37
CA LEU A 98 -1.36 -5.45 -16.99
C LEU A 98 -1.93 -5.72 -18.39
N GLN A 99 -3.23 -5.46 -18.62
CA GLN A 99 -3.87 -5.66 -19.92
C GLN A 99 -3.41 -4.68 -21.00
N MET A 100 -3.01 -3.46 -20.61
CA MET A 100 -2.53 -2.44 -21.55
C MET A 100 -1.20 -2.80 -22.23
N ASN A 101 -0.60 -3.96 -21.89
CA ASN A 101 0.57 -4.56 -22.53
C ASN A 101 1.70 -3.55 -22.76
N TRP A 102 1.96 -2.71 -21.75
CA TRP A 102 3.13 -1.85 -21.72
C TRP A 102 4.38 -2.71 -21.84
N PRO A 103 5.37 -2.33 -22.66
CA PRO A 103 6.58 -3.11 -22.82
C PRO A 103 7.18 -3.32 -21.44
N ASN A 104 7.06 -4.56 -20.97
CA ASN A 104 7.71 -5.11 -19.80
C ASN A 104 7.20 -4.72 -18.40
N LEU A 105 5.99 -4.21 -18.21
CA LEU A 105 5.42 -4.07 -16.85
C LEU A 105 5.04 -5.45 -16.30
N LYS A 106 5.58 -5.83 -15.14
CA LYS A 106 5.27 -7.10 -14.47
C LYS A 106 4.93 -6.88 -13.00
N LEU A 107 3.89 -7.53 -12.51
CA LEU A 107 3.59 -7.56 -11.08
C LEU A 107 4.59 -8.50 -10.39
N VAL A 108 5.14 -8.07 -9.25
CA VAL A 108 6.19 -8.81 -8.54
C VAL A 108 5.83 -9.02 -7.07
N GLU A 109 6.48 -10.02 -6.46
CA GLU A 109 6.35 -10.28 -5.03
C GLU A 109 6.84 -9.11 -4.19
N GLN A 110 6.25 -8.99 -3.00
CA GLN A 110 6.47 -7.90 -2.07
C GLN A 110 7.15 -8.44 -0.81
N THR A 111 8.07 -7.67 -0.24
CA THR A 111 8.70 -8.00 1.04
C THR A 111 8.71 -6.74 1.90
N PRO A 112 8.10 -6.75 3.10
CA PRO A 112 7.33 -7.84 3.72
C PRO A 112 5.98 -8.09 3.02
N ASN A 113 5.51 -9.34 3.03
CA ASN A 113 4.17 -9.73 2.59
C ASN A 113 3.33 -10.09 3.82
N LEU A 114 2.56 -9.13 4.32
CA LEU A 114 1.78 -9.28 5.55
C LEU A 114 0.37 -9.79 5.29
N ARG A 115 -0.23 -9.42 4.16
CA ARG A 115 -1.62 -9.77 3.80
C ARG A 115 -1.75 -10.09 2.31
N PRO A 116 -1.22 -11.24 1.84
CA PRO A 116 -1.29 -11.61 0.44
C PRO A 116 -2.75 -11.73 0.00
N PHE A 117 -3.07 -11.13 -1.14
CA PHE A 117 -4.39 -11.20 -1.77
C PHE A 117 -4.26 -11.57 -3.24
N GLY A 118 -5.18 -12.41 -3.71
CA GLY A 118 -5.16 -12.94 -5.06
C GLY A 118 -5.83 -12.01 -6.07
N ILE A 119 -5.11 -11.64 -7.12
CA ILE A 119 -5.72 -11.26 -8.39
C ILE A 119 -5.41 -12.43 -9.34
N ASN A 120 -6.43 -12.98 -10.00
CA ASN A 120 -6.22 -14.01 -11.01
C ASN A 120 -5.50 -13.39 -12.20
N GLN A 121 -4.18 -13.55 -12.27
CA GLN A 121 -3.42 -13.09 -13.42
C GLN A 121 -3.59 -14.05 -14.60
N PRO A 122 -3.42 -13.57 -15.85
CA PRO A 122 -3.48 -14.41 -17.05
C PRO A 122 -2.46 -15.57 -17.06
N ASP A 123 -1.37 -15.43 -16.30
CA ASP A 123 -0.32 -16.45 -16.13
C ASP A 123 -0.59 -17.43 -14.98
N GLY A 124 -1.73 -17.29 -14.28
CA GLY A 124 -2.13 -18.14 -13.16
C GLY A 124 -1.49 -17.78 -11.81
N SER A 125 -0.66 -16.73 -11.74
CA SER A 125 -0.09 -16.27 -10.48
C SER A 125 -1.17 -15.63 -9.59
N VAL A 126 -1.19 -16.03 -8.32
CA VAL A 126 -2.11 -15.52 -7.27
C VAL A 126 -1.28 -15.05 -6.07
N GLY A 127 -1.75 -14.04 -5.34
CA GLY A 127 -1.14 -13.59 -4.08
C GLY A 127 -0.05 -12.52 -4.20
N LEU A 128 0.05 -11.84 -5.35
CA LEU A 128 1.10 -10.84 -5.61
C LEU A 128 0.76 -9.41 -5.17
N VAL A 129 -0.49 -9.17 -4.75
CA VAL A 129 -0.92 -7.91 -4.13
C VAL A 129 -1.15 -8.09 -2.64
N GLN A 130 -1.15 -7.00 -1.89
CA GLN A 130 -1.51 -7.01 -0.47
C GLN A 130 -2.78 -6.22 -0.23
N LYS A 131 -3.72 -6.79 0.52
CA LYS A 131 -4.99 -6.15 0.86
C LYS A 131 -5.23 -6.24 2.36
N PHE A 132 -5.38 -5.07 2.98
CA PHE A 132 -5.75 -4.90 4.37
C PHE A 132 -7.23 -4.56 4.40
N ASP A 133 -8.05 -5.51 4.83
CA ASP A 133 -9.50 -5.35 4.91
C ASP A 133 -9.93 -5.46 6.39
N PRO A 134 -10.53 -4.39 6.96
CA PRO A 134 -10.99 -4.41 8.34
C PRO A 134 -12.15 -5.39 8.58
N GLU A 135 -12.88 -5.80 7.54
CA GLU A 135 -14.04 -6.68 7.66
C GLU A 135 -13.68 -8.18 7.63
N VAL A 136 -12.45 -8.53 7.23
CA VAL A 136 -12.02 -9.93 7.10
C VAL A 136 -11.49 -10.46 8.44
N PRO A 137 -12.15 -11.46 9.07
CA PRO A 137 -11.71 -12.04 10.33
C PRO A 137 -10.37 -12.78 10.15
N TYR A 138 -9.48 -12.61 11.11
CA TYR A 138 -8.14 -13.19 11.10
C TYR A 138 -8.07 -14.52 11.87
N ASP A 139 -7.19 -15.43 11.44
CA ASP A 139 -6.90 -16.69 12.13
C ASP A 139 -5.92 -16.46 13.30
N ALA A 140 -6.45 -16.50 14.53
CA ALA A 140 -5.71 -16.21 15.76
C ALA A 140 -4.59 -17.22 16.10
N SER A 141 -4.39 -18.29 15.32
CA SER A 141 -3.34 -19.28 15.57
C SER A 141 -1.92 -18.81 15.23
N ASP A 142 -1.78 -17.69 14.50
CA ASP A 142 -0.49 -17.16 14.07
C ASP A 142 -0.10 -15.90 14.86
N VAL A 143 0.65 -16.14 15.93
CA VAL A 143 1.07 -15.17 16.96
C VAL A 143 2.06 -14.13 16.42
N THR A 144 2.62 -14.31 15.21
CA THR A 144 3.51 -13.33 14.57
C THR A 144 2.76 -12.09 14.05
N ASN A 145 1.43 -12.18 13.92
CA ASN A 145 0.58 -11.15 13.36
C ASN A 145 -0.14 -10.28 14.41
N ALA A 146 0.37 -10.27 15.65
CA ALA A 146 -0.24 -9.53 16.75
C ALA A 146 -0.22 -7.99 16.62
N CYS A 147 0.47 -7.45 15.61
CA CYS A 147 0.46 -6.01 15.29
C CYS A 147 -0.54 -5.66 14.17
N ASN A 148 -1.28 -6.64 13.61
CA ASN A 148 -2.15 -6.48 12.44
C ASN A 148 -3.63 -6.27 12.79
N TYR A 149 -3.95 -5.93 14.04
CA TYR A 149 -5.32 -5.93 14.56
C TYR A 149 -6.11 -4.64 14.28
N ASP A 150 -5.46 -3.57 13.85
CA ASP A 150 -6.10 -2.28 13.61
C ASP A 150 -5.60 -1.66 12.30
N THR A 151 -5.95 -2.30 11.19
CA THR A 151 -5.58 -1.82 9.86
C THR A 151 -6.79 -1.18 9.19
N ILE A 152 -6.61 0.06 8.76
CA ILE A 152 -7.53 0.71 7.83
C ILE A 152 -7.64 -0.09 6.53
N GLY A 153 -8.74 0.09 5.80
CA GLY A 153 -8.86 -0.40 4.43
C GLY A 153 -7.69 0.10 3.58
N PHE A 154 -6.87 -0.83 3.07
CA PHE A 154 -5.64 -0.47 2.37
C PHE A 154 -5.24 -1.51 1.32
N PHE A 155 -4.59 -1.06 0.26
CA PHE A 155 -4.15 -1.92 -0.84
C PHE A 155 -2.74 -1.55 -1.30
N VAL A 156 -1.94 -2.57 -1.64
CA VAL A 156 -0.57 -2.39 -2.15
C VAL A 156 -0.30 -3.36 -3.30
N ALA A 157 0.18 -2.81 -4.42
CA ALA A 157 0.68 -3.56 -5.56
C ALA A 157 2.07 -3.06 -5.96
N LYS A 158 3.01 -3.98 -6.22
CA LYS A 158 4.37 -3.65 -6.67
C LYS A 158 4.60 -4.20 -8.07
N PHE A 159 5.13 -3.35 -8.93
CA PHE A 159 5.49 -3.68 -10.29
C PHE A 159 6.96 -3.42 -10.55
N VAL A 160 7.54 -4.18 -11.48
CA VAL A 160 8.82 -3.88 -12.13
C VAL A 160 8.55 -3.48 -13.57
N VAL A 161 9.23 -2.44 -14.03
CA VAL A 161 9.26 -2.05 -15.46
C VAL A 161 10.52 -2.67 -16.04
N ALA A 162 10.44 -3.73 -16.84
CA ALA A 162 11.64 -4.44 -17.35
C ALA A 162 12.16 -3.92 -18.71
#